data_AF-A0A5C8SWM1-F1
#
_entry.id   AF-A0A5C8SWM1-F1
#
_cell.length_a   1.000
_cell.length_b   1.000
_cell.length_c   1.000
_cell.angle_alpha   90.00
_cell.angle_beta   90.00
_cell.angle_gamma   90.00
#
_symmetry.space_group_name_H-M   'P 1'
#
loop_
_entity.id
_entity.type
_entity.pdbx_description
1 polymer ?
#
loop_
_entity_poly.entity_id
_entity_poly.type
_entity_poly.pdbx_seq_one_letter_code
_entity_poly.pdbx_strand_id
1 'polypeptide(L)' 'MGDETARASFAVIPVIDLRHGQVVRARAGERHSYAPIETPFAKGSAPADVARGLLDAVSGPTLYVADLDAIMDGAPPDL' A
#
# COMPACT_ATOMS: atom_id res chain seq x y z
N MET A 1 -35.75 -8.33 -9.20
CA MET A 1 -34.46 -8.68 -8.59
C MET A 1 -33.42 -7.85 -9.33
N GLY A 2 -33.26 -6.60 -8.91
CA GLY A 2 -32.60 -5.56 -9.69
C GLY A 2 -31.07 -5.66 -9.61
N ASP A 3 -30.45 -5.49 -10.77
CA ASP A 3 -29.13 -4.92 -11.01
C ASP A 3 -28.03 -5.33 -10.01
N GLU A 4 -27.40 -6.47 -10.28
CA GLU A 4 -26.07 -6.78 -9.78
C GLU A 4 -25.14 -5.74 -10.37
N THR A 5 -24.97 -4.66 -9.60
CA THR A 5 -24.14 -3.48 -9.85
C THR A 5 -23.03 -3.82 -10.82
N ALA A 6 -23.11 -3.27 -12.04
CA ALA A 6 -22.10 -3.41 -13.07
C ALA A 6 -20.73 -3.51 -12.42
N ARG A 7 -20.13 -4.71 -12.42
CA ARG A 7 -18.75 -4.89 -11.96
C ARG A 7 -17.97 -3.81 -12.69
N ALA A 8 -17.39 -2.89 -11.93
CA ALA A 8 -16.56 -1.84 -12.51
C ALA A 8 -15.60 -2.54 -13.47
N SER A 9 -15.64 -2.18 -14.75
CA SER A 9 -14.78 -2.76 -15.78
C SER A 9 -13.29 -2.50 -15.52
N PHE A 10 -12.99 -1.79 -14.43
CA PHE A 10 -11.70 -1.34 -13.98
C PHE A 10 -11.68 -1.23 -12.44
N ALA A 11 -10.60 -1.68 -11.81
CA ALA A 11 -10.38 -1.56 -10.36
C ALA A 11 -9.15 -0.70 -10.07
N VAL A 12 -9.28 0.25 -9.14
CA VAL A 12 -8.15 0.99 -8.57
C VAL A 12 -7.63 0.19 -7.38
N ILE A 13 -6.38 -0.25 -7.45
CA ILE A 13 -5.73 -0.98 -6.36
C ILE A 13 -4.69 -0.05 -5.74
N PRO A 14 -4.89 0.44 -4.51
CA PRO A 14 -3.87 1.19 -3.79
C PRO A 14 -2.64 0.31 -3.57
N VAL A 15 -1.48 0.96 -3.46
CA VAL A 15 -0.20 0.32 -3.16
C VAL A 15 0.42 0.94 -1.92
N ILE A 16 1.03 0.11 -1.08
CA ILE A 16 2.01 0.53 -0.07
C ILE A 16 3.35 -0.18 -0.29
N ASP A 17 4.43 0.58 -0.13
CA ASP A 17 5.79 0.07 -0.08
C ASP A 17 6.20 -0.03 1.40
N LEU A 18 6.63 -1.21 1.83
CA LEU A 18 7.10 -1.48 3.19
C LEU A 18 8.62 -1.55 3.22
N ARG A 19 9.22 -0.90 4.22
CA ARG A 19 10.64 -1.03 4.53
C ARG A 19 10.85 -0.84 6.02
N HIS A 20 11.62 -1.74 6.63
CA HIS A 20 11.93 -1.77 8.05
C HIS A 20 10.67 -1.66 8.94
N GLY A 21 9.62 -2.38 8.55
CA GLY A 21 8.34 -2.43 9.28
C GLY A 21 7.46 -1.17 9.14
N GLN A 22 7.76 -0.26 8.22
CA GLN A 22 7.01 0.98 8.03
C GLN A 22 6.62 1.19 6.56
N VAL A 23 5.50 1.87 6.34
CA VAL A 23 5.16 2.38 5.00
C VAL A 23 6.10 3.52 4.67
N VAL A 24 6.74 3.44 3.51
CA VAL A 24 7.69 4.44 3.04
C VAL A 24 7.24 5.11 1.75
N ARG A 25 7.73 6.34 1.53
CA ARG A 25 7.48 7.09 0.30
C ARG A 25 8.50 6.73 -0.76
N ALA A 26 8.04 6.13 -1.85
CA ALA A 26 8.86 5.94 -3.04
C ALA A 26 9.31 7.27 -3.66
N ARG A 27 10.57 7.34 -4.07
CA ARG A 27 11.19 8.47 -4.76
C ARG A 27 12.02 7.96 -5.93
N ALA A 28 11.45 7.99 -7.14
CA ALA A 28 12.14 7.71 -8.40
C ALA A 28 12.97 6.41 -8.44
N GLY A 29 12.64 5.40 -7.63
CA GLY A 29 13.43 4.17 -7.51
C GLY A 29 14.69 4.28 -6.63
N GLU A 30 14.97 5.45 -6.06
CA GLU A 30 16.09 5.71 -5.14
C GLU A 30 15.77 5.18 -3.74
N ARG A 31 15.71 3.85 -3.61
CA ARG A 31 15.27 3.13 -2.39
C ARG A 31 16.03 3.54 -1.13
N HIS A 32 17.28 3.95 -1.26
CA HIS A 32 18.10 4.42 -0.13
C HIS A 32 17.59 5.75 0.47
N SER A 33 16.79 6.52 -0.28
CA SER A 33 16.23 7.82 0.15
C SER A 33 14.81 7.69 0.72
N TYR A 34 14.27 6.48 0.77
CA TYR A 34 12.89 6.25 1.18
C TYR A 34 12.78 6.51 2.69
N ALA A 35 11.83 7.37 3.03
CA ALA A 35 11.54 7.78 4.39
C ALA A 35 10.11 7.37 4.76
N PRO A 36 9.79 7.27 6.07
CA PRO A 36 8.43 7.00 6.52
C PRO A 36 7.42 7.92 5.84
N ILE A 37 6.28 7.36 5.43
CA ILE A 37 5.26 8.14 4.73
C ILE A 37 4.63 9.18 5.68
N GLU A 38 4.42 10.38 5.15
CA GLU A 38 3.53 11.39 5.73
C GLU A 38 2.28 11.46 4.85
N THR A 39 1.11 11.24 5.44
CA THR A 39 -0.13 11.06 4.68
C THR A 39 -1.35 11.49 5.50
N PRO A 40 -2.40 12.02 4.87
CA PRO A 40 -3.68 12.28 5.56
C PRO A 40 -4.44 11.00 5.92
N PHE A 41 -4.05 9.83 5.38
CA PHE A 41 -4.79 8.58 5.55
C PHE A 41 -4.54 7.88 6.90
N ALA A 42 -3.50 8.26 7.63
CA ALA A 42 -3.17 7.69 8.94
C ALA A 42 -2.29 8.63 9.77
N LYS A 43 -2.29 8.44 11.09
CA LYS A 43 -1.28 9.06 11.97
C LYS A 43 -0.02 8.18 11.97
N GLY A 44 1.03 8.65 11.32
CA GLY A 44 2.30 7.92 11.21
C GLY A 44 2.33 6.94 10.04
N SER A 45 3.30 6.01 10.08
CA SER A 45 3.67 5.12 8.98
C SER A 45 3.39 3.63 9.25
N ALA A 46 2.57 3.33 10.27
CA ALA A 46 2.22 1.95 10.61
C ALA A 46 1.44 1.28 9.47
N PRO A 47 1.84 0.08 9.00
CA PRO A 47 1.22 -0.58 7.84
C PRO A 47 -0.30 -0.73 7.95
N ALA A 48 -0.80 -1.24 9.07
CA ALA A 48 -2.22 -1.51 9.26
C ALA A 48 -3.08 -0.23 9.21
N ASP A 49 -2.58 0.88 9.77
CA ASP A 49 -3.31 2.15 9.80
C ASP A 49 -3.35 2.81 8.41
N VAL A 50 -2.23 2.82 7.70
CA VAL A 50 -2.15 3.37 6.34
C VAL A 50 -2.98 2.51 5.36
N ALA A 51 -2.90 1.18 5.49
CA ALA A 51 -3.68 0.25 4.67
C ALA A 51 -5.19 0.50 4.81
N ARG A 52 -5.67 0.62 6.04
CA ARG A 52 -7.08 0.91 6.32
C ARG A 52 -7.51 2.25 5.70
N GLY A 53 -6.75 3.32 5.93
CA GLY A 53 -7.08 4.63 5.37
C GLY A 53 -7.09 4.67 3.84
N LEU A 54 -6.20 3.92 3.17
CA LEU A 54 -6.19 3.80 1.71
C LEU A 54 -7.38 3.00 1.17
N LEU A 55 -7.69 1.85 1.78
CA LEU A 55 -8.83 1.01 1.37
C LEU A 55 -10.16 1.77 1.53
N ASP A 56 -10.32 2.50 2.63
CA ASP A 56 -11.48 3.37 2.86
C ASP A 56 -11.57 4.47 1.79
N ALA A 57 -10.44 5.11 1.44
CA ALA A 57 -10.40 6.18 0.45
C ALA A 57 -10.77 5.73 -0.97
N VAL A 58 -10.48 4.48 -1.35
CA VAL A 58 -10.84 3.93 -2.66
C VAL A 58 -12.15 3.12 -2.65
N SER A 59 -12.75 2.91 -1.47
CA SER A 59 -13.93 2.05 -1.28
C SER A 59 -13.76 0.65 -1.91
N GLY A 60 -12.56 0.08 -1.77
CA GLY A 60 -12.15 -1.17 -2.42
C GLY A 60 -11.57 -2.16 -1.40
N PRO A 61 -11.63 -3.47 -1.67
CA PRO A 61 -11.16 -4.49 -0.72
C PRO A 61 -9.70 -4.91 -0.94
N THR A 62 -9.08 -4.48 -2.04
CA THR A 62 -7.78 -4.99 -2.49
C THR A 62 -6.68 -3.95 -2.28
N LEU A 63 -5.58 -4.36 -1.64
CA LEU A 63 -4.36 -3.58 -1.48
C LEU A 63 -3.17 -4.38 -2.04
N TYR A 64 -2.30 -3.72 -2.80
CA TYR A 64 -1.01 -4.29 -3.17
C TYR A 64 0.05 -3.85 -2.15
N VAL A 65 0.85 -4.80 -1.66
CA VAL A 65 1.89 -4.55 -0.66
C VAL A 65 3.23 -5.02 -1.23
N ALA A 66 4.20 -4.10 -1.30
CA ALA A 66 5.56 -4.41 -1.71
C ALA A 66 6.50 -4.42 -0.50
N ASP A 67 6.97 -5.60 -0.10
CA ASP A 67 8.03 -5.75 0.89
C ASP A 67 9.39 -5.44 0.25
N LEU A 68 9.89 -4.23 0.48
CA LEU A 68 11.15 -3.79 -0.12
C LEU A 68 12.36 -4.46 0.51
N ASP A 69 12.28 -4.91 1.76
CA ASP A 69 13.39 -5.61 2.40
C ASP A 69 13.59 -6.97 1.70
N ALA A 70 12.51 -7.75 1.56
CA ALA A 70 12.55 -9.02 0.82
C ALA A 70 12.93 -8.86 -0.65
N ILE A 71 12.39 -7.83 -1.34
CA ILE A 71 12.73 -7.55 -2.75
C ILE A 71 14.21 -7.19 -2.90
N MET A 72 14.79 -6.45 -1.95
CA MET A 72 16.21 -6.05 -2.01
C MET A 72 17.14 -7.20 -1.65
N ASP A 73 16.73 -8.06 -0.72
CA ASP A 73 17.52 -9.21 -0.28
C ASP A 73 17.34 -10.45 -1.17
N GLY A 74 16.40 -10.42 -2.12
CA GLY A 74 16.06 -11.57 -2.97
C GLY A 74 15.39 -12.69 -2.18
N ALA A 75 14.71 -12.36 -1.08
CA ALA A 75 14.05 -13.28 -0.18
C ALA A 75 12.53 -13.34 -0.43
N PRO A 76 11.82 -14.35 0.10
CA PRO A 76 10.36 -14.32 0.17
C PRO A 76 9.87 -13.15 1.04
N PRO A 77 8.68 -12.58 0.75
CA PRO A 77 8.08 -11.55 1.60
C PRO A 77 7.87 -12.02 3.04
N ASP A 78 8.11 -11.12 4.00
CA ASP A 78 7.84 -11.30 5.43
C ASP A 78 6.80 -10.24 5.86
N LEU A 79 5.52 -10.60 5.77
CA LEU A 79 4.36 -9.72 5.98
C LEU A 79 3.60 -10.03 7.27
#